data_AF-A0A2V7GHV1-F1
#
_entry.id   AF-A0A2V7GHV1-F1
#
_cell.length_a   1.000
_cell.length_b   1.000
_cell.length_c   1.000
_cell.angle_alpha   90.00
_cell.angle_beta   90.00
_cell.angle_gamma   90.00
#
_symmetry.space_group_name_H-M   'P 1'
#
loop_
_entity.id
_entity.type
_entity.pdbx_description
1 polymer ?
#
loop_
_entity_poly.entity_id
_entity_poly.type
_entity_poly.pdbx_seq_one_letter_code
_entity_poly.pdbx_strand_id
1 'polypeptide(L)'
;VSFFAHTTGAKTTFSGASTDVVAHECGHALLDSIRPDLWDSPFVEVAALHEAFGDCMALLTAFADPPTRRALLAVSPDLATSNFVEATAEDLSDGVRRDPRLGPRHPAAAPRHALNSFRWRLPTTLPASGPPPVLTSEIHSFGRVFSGCFYDTVRNIFTSSSARTEVALWAAVRTAGKLLIRGAREAPLRPRFFQSVGRAMVLADRTLNAGANRQAINDAFSRHAILLGSAAMLAPTASLAGPAPRLGARRASLSMATRGDLLRRIGAKPGARLSVSAGKLGGSTVVSAVHYREVPLQSVSRRLKGVVAVVPESTLVGAAGTRAAVLGALPEATSTADEVHAFVEMLMEHDDIAFEGAAPAARRAVAGRGRTRELPTHAIRLMGRKKVLSRLRFASGPGRLVRYPAGLAMEW
;
A
#
# COMPACT_ATOMS: atom_id res chain seq x y z
N VAL A 1 11.23 9.88 -9.87
CA VAL A 1 11.53 10.18 -8.45
C VAL A 1 12.06 11.59 -8.36
N SER A 2 11.67 12.36 -7.35
CA SER A 2 12.21 13.71 -7.13
C SER A 2 12.67 13.83 -5.69
N PHE A 3 13.96 14.09 -5.49
CA PHE A 3 14.51 14.36 -4.17
C PHE A 3 14.46 15.86 -3.88
N PHE A 4 14.33 16.20 -2.61
CA PHE A 4 14.31 17.57 -2.12
C PHE A 4 15.55 17.88 -1.27
N ALA A 5 15.93 19.17 -1.27
CA ALA A 5 16.94 19.74 -0.40
C ALA A 5 16.29 20.83 0.47
N HIS A 6 16.60 20.86 1.76
CA HIS A 6 16.04 21.82 2.69
C HIS A 6 17.07 22.42 3.63
N THR A 7 17.21 23.74 3.59
CA THR A 7 18.10 24.48 4.49
C THR A 7 17.34 24.98 5.71
N THR A 8 17.83 24.60 6.89
CA THR A 8 17.34 24.99 8.22
C THR A 8 18.51 25.58 9.01
N GLY A 9 18.53 26.91 9.17
CA GLY A 9 19.70 27.61 9.67
C GLY A 9 20.91 27.37 8.77
N ALA A 10 22.00 26.83 9.32
CA ALA A 10 23.21 26.50 8.57
C ALA A 10 23.23 25.08 7.96
N LYS A 11 22.27 24.20 8.30
CA LYS A 11 22.23 22.81 7.83
C LYS A 11 21.33 22.67 6.61
N THR A 12 21.84 22.08 5.54
CA THR A 12 21.03 21.64 4.40
C THR A 12 20.86 20.13 4.45
N THR A 13 19.62 19.68 4.56
CA THR A 13 19.22 18.27 4.48
C THR A 13 18.94 17.93 3.02
N PHE A 14 19.62 16.90 2.49
CA PHE A 14 19.40 16.38 1.15
C PHE A 14 18.77 15.01 1.25
N SER A 15 17.49 14.89 0.93
CA SER A 15 16.79 13.59 1.01
C SER A 15 17.40 12.52 0.11
N GLY A 16 17.92 12.90 -1.05
CA GLY A 16 18.63 11.98 -1.95
C GLY A 16 19.99 11.50 -1.43
N ALA A 17 20.50 12.07 -0.33
CA ALA A 17 21.69 11.56 0.35
C ALA A 17 21.35 10.52 1.44
N SER A 18 20.06 10.33 1.76
CA SER A 18 19.61 9.37 2.76
C SER A 18 19.35 8.02 2.10
N THR A 19 20.08 6.98 2.51
CA THR A 19 20.01 5.65 1.86
C THR A 19 18.61 5.02 1.99
N ASP A 20 17.99 5.17 3.15
CA ASP A 20 16.64 4.72 3.44
C ASP A 20 15.58 5.44 2.58
N VAL A 21 15.70 6.76 2.37
CA VAL A 21 14.79 7.51 1.48
C VAL A 21 14.97 7.06 0.04
N VAL A 22 16.21 6.94 -0.46
CA VAL A 22 16.44 6.44 -1.83
C VAL A 22 15.89 5.02 -2.00
N ALA A 23 16.12 4.13 -1.02
CA ALA A 23 15.58 2.77 -1.04
C ALA A 23 14.04 2.74 -0.99
N HIS A 24 13.41 3.64 -0.24
CA HIS A 24 11.97 3.81 -0.19
C HIS A 24 11.41 4.18 -1.57
N GLU A 25 11.99 5.18 -2.23
CA GLU A 25 11.56 5.60 -3.58
C GLU A 25 11.76 4.49 -4.63
N CYS A 26 12.87 3.74 -4.54
CA CYS A 26 13.08 2.55 -5.36
C CYS A 26 12.02 1.47 -5.09
N GLY A 27 11.53 1.36 -3.85
CA GLY A 27 10.48 0.44 -3.47
C GLY A 27 9.15 0.71 -4.18
N HIS A 28 8.78 1.98 -4.40
CA HIS A 28 7.61 2.31 -5.22
C HIS A 28 7.75 1.77 -6.65
N ALA A 29 8.88 2.06 -7.31
CA ALA A 29 9.13 1.58 -8.67
C ALA A 29 9.10 0.05 -8.76
N LEU A 30 9.62 -0.64 -7.75
CA LEU A 30 9.56 -2.10 -7.67
C LEU A 30 8.11 -2.59 -7.54
N LEU A 31 7.32 -1.99 -6.64
CA LEU A 31 5.92 -2.36 -6.45
C LEU A 31 5.10 -2.13 -7.73
N ASP A 32 5.24 -0.96 -8.36
CA ASP A 32 4.57 -0.61 -9.61
C ASP A 32 4.92 -1.59 -10.74
N SER A 33 6.17 -2.09 -10.78
CA SER A 33 6.59 -3.07 -11.79
C SER A 33 5.92 -4.44 -11.63
N ILE A 34 5.63 -4.87 -10.40
CA ILE A 34 5.03 -6.18 -10.11
C ILE A 34 3.52 -6.13 -9.96
N ARG A 35 2.96 -4.95 -9.70
CA ARG A 35 1.55 -4.68 -9.43
C ARG A 35 1.08 -3.34 -10.03
N PRO A 36 1.17 -3.18 -11.36
CA PRO A 36 0.77 -1.92 -12.03
C PRO A 36 -0.72 -1.59 -11.84
N ASP A 37 -1.55 -2.57 -11.48
CA ASP A 37 -2.96 -2.40 -11.18
C ASP A 37 -3.23 -1.62 -9.88
N LEU A 38 -2.23 -1.45 -9.00
CA LEU A 38 -2.38 -0.70 -7.75
C LEU A 38 -2.27 0.82 -7.95
N TRP A 39 -1.71 1.30 -9.06
CA TRP A 39 -1.46 2.72 -9.33
C TRP A 39 -2.71 3.60 -9.18
N ASP A 40 -3.78 3.28 -9.91
CA ASP A 40 -5.04 4.04 -9.89
C ASP A 40 -6.03 3.53 -8.83
N SER A 41 -5.60 2.66 -7.91
CA SER A 41 -6.50 2.08 -6.91
C SER A 41 -7.04 3.15 -5.95
N PRO A 42 -8.37 3.33 -5.84
CA PRO A 42 -8.98 4.34 -4.99
C PRO A 42 -9.24 3.81 -3.56
N PHE A 43 -8.26 3.13 -2.98
CA PHE A 43 -8.36 2.56 -1.63
C PHE A 43 -7.22 3.08 -0.76
N VAL A 44 -7.55 3.61 0.43
CA VAL A 44 -6.57 4.12 1.39
C VAL A 44 -5.51 3.07 1.73
N GLU A 45 -5.93 1.82 2.00
CA GLU A 45 -4.97 0.73 2.28
C GLU A 45 -4.03 0.40 1.13
N VAL A 46 -4.47 0.55 -0.13
CA VAL A 46 -3.59 0.28 -1.28
C VAL A 46 -2.54 1.38 -1.38
N ALA A 47 -2.94 2.65 -1.23
CA ALA A 47 -1.99 3.76 -1.22
C ALA A 47 -1.04 3.68 0.00
N ALA A 48 -1.56 3.36 1.19
CA ALA A 48 -0.76 3.15 2.38
C ALA A 48 0.19 1.94 2.27
N LEU A 49 -0.17 0.91 1.51
CA LEU A 49 0.76 -0.18 1.21
C LEU A 49 1.91 0.29 0.33
N HIS A 50 1.70 1.21 -0.63
CA HIS A 50 2.81 1.72 -1.44
C HIS A 50 3.86 2.41 -0.56
N GLU A 51 3.42 3.24 0.39
CA GLU A 51 4.29 3.87 1.38
C GLU A 51 4.99 2.84 2.27
N ALA A 52 4.22 1.89 2.82
CA ALA A 52 4.77 0.84 3.67
C ALA A 52 5.75 -0.07 2.93
N PHE A 53 5.52 -0.34 1.64
CA PHE A 53 6.40 -1.15 0.81
C PHE A 53 7.73 -0.45 0.56
N GLY A 54 7.70 0.88 0.36
CA GLY A 54 8.91 1.72 0.36
C GLY A 54 9.68 1.59 1.68
N ASP A 55 9.01 1.77 2.82
CA ASP A 55 9.63 1.60 4.15
C ASP A 55 10.20 0.17 4.33
N CYS A 56 9.50 -0.87 3.84
CA CYS A 56 10.00 -2.24 3.86
C CYS A 56 11.25 -2.45 3.00
N MET A 57 11.35 -1.79 1.84
CA MET A 57 12.56 -1.85 1.01
C MET A 57 13.73 -1.10 1.65
N ALA A 58 13.47 0.00 2.36
CA ALA A 58 14.47 0.68 3.18
C ALA A 58 15.01 -0.24 4.29
N LEU A 59 14.12 -0.93 5.02
CA LEU A 59 14.50 -1.94 6.01
C LEU A 59 15.35 -3.05 5.39
N LEU A 60 14.91 -3.64 4.27
CA LEU A 60 15.64 -4.71 3.58
C LEU A 60 17.03 -4.24 3.11
N THR A 61 17.14 -2.99 2.68
CA THR A 61 18.42 -2.38 2.25
C THR A 61 19.37 -2.23 3.43
N ALA A 62 18.89 -1.68 4.56
CA ALA A 62 19.69 -1.57 5.79
C ALA A 62 20.12 -2.95 6.30
N PHE A 63 19.19 -3.90 6.35
CA PHE A 63 19.50 -5.27 6.74
C PHE A 63 20.43 -6.00 5.78
N ALA A 64 20.58 -5.58 4.52
CA ALA A 64 21.49 -6.22 3.57
C ALA A 64 22.97 -5.96 3.90
N ASP A 65 23.27 -4.90 4.66
CA ASP A 65 24.61 -4.52 5.08
C ASP A 65 25.08 -5.31 6.34
N PRO A 66 26.12 -6.17 6.26
CA PRO A 66 26.58 -6.96 7.41
C PRO A 66 27.07 -6.14 8.62
N PRO A 67 27.87 -5.05 8.46
CA PRO A 67 28.18 -4.12 9.55
C PRO A 67 26.95 -3.60 10.27
N THR A 68 25.93 -3.13 9.54
CA THR A 68 24.64 -2.70 10.08
C THR A 68 23.99 -3.78 10.92
N ARG A 69 23.92 -5.03 10.42
CA ARG A 69 23.36 -6.15 11.18
C ARG A 69 24.13 -6.44 12.48
N ARG A 70 25.45 -6.40 12.46
CA ARG A 70 26.28 -6.60 13.66
C ARG A 70 26.06 -5.49 14.69
N ALA A 71 26.05 -4.23 14.24
CA ALA A 71 25.79 -3.08 15.10
C ALA A 71 24.36 -3.13 15.68
N LEU A 72 23.37 -3.52 14.88
CA LEU A 72 22.00 -3.71 15.33
C LEU A 72 21.91 -4.75 16.45
N LEU A 73 22.51 -5.94 16.25
CA LEU A 73 22.45 -7.01 17.26
C LEU A 73 23.18 -6.66 18.56
N ALA A 74 24.13 -5.73 18.54
CA ALA A 74 24.76 -5.21 19.76
C ALA A 74 23.80 -4.33 20.58
N VAL A 75 22.85 -3.64 19.93
CA VAL A 75 21.90 -2.72 20.56
C VAL A 75 20.56 -3.38 20.86
N SER A 76 20.08 -4.24 19.96
CA SER A 76 18.81 -4.96 20.08
C SER A 76 18.98 -6.43 19.64
N PRO A 77 19.50 -7.31 20.52
CA PRO A 77 19.78 -8.71 20.18
C PRO A 77 18.58 -9.54 19.74
N ASP A 78 17.36 -9.08 20.02
CA ASP A 78 16.08 -9.70 19.67
C ASP A 78 15.17 -8.79 18.84
N LEU A 79 15.70 -7.67 18.35
CA LEU A 79 15.01 -6.64 17.57
C LEU A 79 13.82 -5.99 18.30
N ALA A 80 13.67 -6.19 19.62
CA ALA A 80 12.55 -5.70 20.41
C ALA A 80 12.73 -4.28 21.00
N THR A 81 13.89 -3.68 20.77
CA THR A 81 14.26 -2.35 21.28
C THR A 81 14.40 -1.37 20.12
N SER A 82 13.97 -0.12 20.30
CA SER A 82 14.11 0.91 19.27
C SER A 82 15.57 1.05 18.86
N ASN A 83 15.79 1.18 17.56
CA ASN A 83 17.11 1.11 16.95
C ASN A 83 17.14 1.88 15.62
N PHE A 84 18.34 2.11 15.12
CA PHE A 84 18.59 2.91 13.91
C PHE A 84 18.22 2.19 12.60
N VAL A 85 17.88 0.90 12.61
CA VAL A 85 17.40 0.19 11.41
C VAL A 85 15.90 0.36 11.24
N GLU A 86 15.15 0.40 12.34
CA GLU A 86 13.67 0.46 12.29
C GLU A 86 13.10 1.87 12.09
N ALA A 87 13.90 2.91 12.31
CA ALA A 87 13.52 4.29 12.03
C ALA A 87 13.83 4.65 10.58
N THR A 88 12.87 5.29 9.89
CA THR A 88 13.07 5.83 8.55
C THR A 88 12.87 7.34 8.51
N ALA A 89 13.62 7.98 7.61
CA ALA A 89 13.61 9.38 7.25
C ALA A 89 14.09 10.33 8.35
N GLU A 90 15.06 9.94 9.19
CA GLU A 90 15.46 10.73 10.37
C GLU A 90 15.93 12.14 10.02
N ASP A 91 16.79 12.28 9.01
CA ASP A 91 17.30 13.61 8.62
C ASP A 91 16.21 14.48 8.00
N LEU A 92 15.34 13.87 7.19
CA LEU A 92 14.15 14.53 6.63
C LEU A 92 13.23 15.02 7.74
N SER A 93 12.90 14.14 8.69
CA SER A 93 12.01 14.45 9.81
C SER A 93 12.57 15.55 10.69
N ASP A 94 13.88 15.53 10.94
CA ASP A 94 14.56 16.59 11.67
C ASP A 94 14.50 17.93 10.93
N GLY A 95 14.65 17.92 9.60
CA GLY A 95 14.44 19.11 8.75
C GLY A 95 13.01 19.66 8.86
N VAL A 96 12.00 18.80 8.74
CA VAL A 96 10.58 19.18 8.87
C VAL A 96 10.27 19.75 10.26
N ARG A 97 10.79 19.11 11.30
CA ARG A 97 10.61 19.54 12.70
C ARG A 97 11.17 20.93 12.94
N ARG A 98 12.30 21.27 12.29
CA ARG A 98 13.00 22.55 12.42
C ARG A 98 12.49 23.63 11.46
N ASP A 99 11.71 23.30 10.43
CA ASP A 99 11.13 24.31 9.53
C ASP A 99 10.05 25.12 10.28
N PRO A 100 10.19 26.46 10.39
CA PRO A 100 9.23 27.31 11.11
C PRO A 100 7.82 27.36 10.48
N ARG A 101 7.66 26.87 9.24
CA ARG A 101 6.36 26.78 8.54
C ARG A 101 5.66 25.44 8.77
N LEU A 102 6.37 24.40 9.20
CA LEU A 102 5.83 23.06 9.45
C LEU A 102 5.82 22.77 10.95
N GLY A 103 7.00 22.78 11.55
CA GLY A 103 7.21 22.63 12.98
C GLY A 103 7.01 21.21 13.52
N PRO A 104 7.17 21.03 14.84
CA PRO A 104 7.23 19.71 15.48
C PRO A 104 5.90 18.94 15.51
N ARG A 105 4.78 19.60 15.17
CA ARG A 105 3.46 18.96 15.10
C ARG A 105 3.12 18.44 13.70
N HIS A 106 3.97 18.70 12.71
CA HIS A 106 3.77 18.18 11.37
C HIS A 106 3.85 16.64 11.37
N PRO A 107 3.00 15.91 10.61
CA PRO A 107 3.02 14.44 10.60
C PRO A 107 4.40 13.83 10.30
N ALA A 108 5.17 14.47 9.41
CA ALA A 108 6.52 14.05 9.04
C ALA A 108 7.64 14.56 9.97
N ALA A 109 7.32 15.25 11.08
CA ALA A 109 8.33 15.85 11.99
C ALA A 109 9.05 14.84 12.90
N ALA A 110 8.70 13.55 12.82
CA ALA A 110 9.43 12.48 13.49
C ALA A 110 9.61 11.30 12.53
N PRO A 111 10.69 10.50 12.70
CA PRO A 111 10.93 9.32 11.90
C PRO A 111 9.74 8.36 11.95
N ARG A 112 9.52 7.62 10.87
CA ARG A 112 8.57 6.50 10.90
C ARG A 112 9.27 5.28 11.47
N HIS A 113 8.80 4.83 12.62
CA HIS A 113 9.28 3.64 13.30
C HIS A 113 8.54 2.38 12.84
N ALA A 114 9.27 1.39 12.33
CA ALA A 114 8.73 0.08 12.02
C ALA A 114 8.54 -0.77 13.29
N LEU A 115 9.34 -0.56 14.33
CA LEU A 115 9.02 -1.09 15.66
C LEU A 115 7.97 -0.20 16.31
N ASN A 116 6.70 -0.53 16.10
CA ASN A 116 5.58 0.25 16.63
C ASN A 116 4.43 -0.62 17.16
N SER A 117 3.43 0.02 17.75
CA SER A 117 2.23 -0.62 18.30
C SER A 117 0.94 -0.16 17.62
N PHE A 118 1.02 0.44 16.42
CA PHE A 118 -0.16 0.91 15.72
C PHE A 118 -1.06 -0.25 15.33
N ARG A 119 -2.32 -0.18 15.72
CA ARG A 119 -3.31 -1.21 15.42
C ARG A 119 -4.17 -0.73 14.27
N TRP A 120 -4.39 -1.62 13.31
CA TRP A 120 -5.29 -1.40 12.20
C TRP A 120 -6.67 -1.00 12.71
N ARG A 121 -7.26 -0.01 12.04
CA ARG A 121 -8.63 0.45 12.21
C ARG A 121 -9.20 0.74 10.83
N LEU A 122 -10.53 0.77 10.72
CA LEU A 122 -11.18 1.26 9.51
C LEU A 122 -10.67 2.69 9.22
N PRO A 123 -10.10 2.97 8.04
CA PRO A 123 -9.59 4.30 7.68
C PRO A 123 -10.64 5.40 7.83
N THR A 124 -11.91 5.08 7.56
CA THR A 124 -13.07 5.96 7.77
C THR A 124 -13.27 6.43 9.20
N THR A 125 -12.64 5.77 10.18
CA THR A 125 -12.74 6.09 11.61
C THR A 125 -11.49 6.79 12.15
N LEU A 126 -10.50 7.04 11.30
CA LEU A 126 -9.26 7.72 11.66
C LEU A 126 -9.33 9.20 11.28
N PRO A 127 -8.67 10.09 12.04
CA PRO A 127 -8.49 11.46 11.61
C PRO A 127 -7.68 11.51 10.31
N ALA A 128 -7.93 12.48 9.43
CA ALA A 128 -7.16 12.62 8.20
C ALA A 128 -5.72 13.08 8.43
N SER A 129 -5.48 13.90 9.46
CA SER A 129 -4.15 14.39 9.83
C SER A 129 -3.97 14.44 11.35
N GLY A 130 -2.72 14.50 11.81
CA GLY A 130 -2.38 14.45 13.22
C GLY A 130 -0.87 14.55 13.47
N PRO A 131 -0.45 14.79 14.71
CA PRO A 131 0.98 14.81 15.06
C PRO A 131 1.59 13.40 14.93
N PRO A 132 2.93 13.27 14.85
CA PRO A 132 3.60 12.00 14.55
C PRO A 132 3.19 10.77 15.39
N PRO A 133 2.83 10.88 16.69
CA PRO A 133 2.38 9.72 17.47
C PRO A 133 0.97 9.21 17.14
N VAL A 134 0.17 9.97 16.40
CA VAL A 134 -1.24 9.64 16.12
C VAL A 134 -1.34 8.91 14.79
N LEU A 135 -2.05 7.77 14.80
CA LEU A 135 -2.43 7.08 13.57
C LEU A 135 -3.55 7.85 12.86
N THR A 136 -3.35 8.15 11.60
CA THR A 136 -4.29 8.90 10.75
C THR A 136 -4.63 8.07 9.50
N SER A 137 -5.63 8.49 8.72
CA SER A 137 -5.95 7.88 7.42
C SER A 137 -5.04 8.35 6.28
N GLU A 138 -4.18 9.34 6.55
CA GLU A 138 -3.08 9.73 5.66
C GLU A 138 -2.20 8.52 5.34
N ILE A 139 -1.80 8.36 4.07
CA ILE A 139 -1.24 7.12 3.54
C ILE A 139 0.12 6.77 4.15
N HIS A 140 0.97 7.74 4.45
CA HIS A 140 2.26 7.49 5.11
C HIS A 140 2.05 7.10 6.58
N SER A 141 1.15 7.78 7.28
CA SER A 141 0.79 7.46 8.66
C SER A 141 0.19 6.06 8.77
N PHE A 142 -0.79 5.75 7.92
CA PHE A 142 -1.48 4.47 7.94
C PHE A 142 -0.58 3.31 7.48
N GLY A 143 0.37 3.58 6.57
CA GLY A 143 1.38 2.62 6.12
C GLY A 143 2.21 2.03 7.27
N ARG A 144 2.43 2.79 8.35
CA ARG A 144 3.20 2.34 9.53
C ARG A 144 2.65 1.08 10.18
N VAL A 145 1.33 0.83 10.06
CA VAL A 145 0.70 -0.42 10.52
C VAL A 145 1.30 -1.62 9.77
N PHE A 146 1.44 -1.51 8.45
CA PHE A 146 1.98 -2.60 7.63
C PHE A 146 3.50 -2.71 7.76
N SER A 147 4.23 -1.59 7.83
CA SER A 147 5.67 -1.59 8.11
C SER A 147 5.96 -2.30 9.45
N GLY A 148 5.09 -2.09 10.46
CA GLY A 148 5.14 -2.83 11.72
C GLY A 148 4.91 -4.32 11.58
N CYS A 149 3.88 -4.73 10.83
CA CYS A 149 3.63 -6.15 10.53
C CYS A 149 4.86 -6.82 9.87
N PHE A 150 5.54 -6.10 8.96
CA PHE A 150 6.72 -6.64 8.28
C PHE A 150 7.94 -6.76 9.22
N TYR A 151 8.24 -5.71 9.99
CA TYR A 151 9.33 -5.73 10.96
C TYR A 151 9.14 -6.83 12.01
N ASP A 152 7.92 -6.98 12.53
CA ASP A 152 7.59 -8.06 13.46
C ASP A 152 7.68 -9.45 12.80
N THR A 153 7.38 -9.57 11.51
CA THR A 153 7.60 -10.83 10.78
C THR A 153 9.09 -11.19 10.75
N VAL A 154 9.97 -10.24 10.45
CA VAL A 154 11.44 -10.44 10.48
C VAL A 154 11.88 -10.87 11.88
N ARG A 155 11.45 -10.12 12.91
CA ARG A 155 11.78 -10.40 14.30
C ARG A 155 11.31 -11.77 14.75
N ASN A 156 10.06 -12.13 14.46
CA ASN A 156 9.48 -13.42 14.88
C ASN A 156 10.20 -14.60 14.21
N ILE A 157 10.54 -14.51 12.92
CA ILE A 157 11.34 -15.53 12.23
C ILE A 157 12.74 -15.61 12.85
N PHE A 158 13.41 -14.47 13.06
CA PHE A 158 14.75 -14.42 13.62
C PHE A 158 14.82 -15.03 15.02
N THR A 159 13.92 -14.62 15.91
CA THR A 159 13.90 -15.05 17.32
C THR A 159 13.47 -16.51 17.51
N SER A 160 12.86 -17.12 16.49
CA SER A 160 12.59 -18.56 16.44
C SER A 160 13.85 -19.40 16.21
N SER A 161 14.92 -18.81 15.69
CA SER A 161 16.23 -19.46 15.59
C SER A 161 16.91 -19.50 16.97
N SER A 162 17.43 -20.66 17.36
CA SER A 162 18.19 -20.82 18.61
C SER A 162 19.55 -20.12 18.57
N ALA A 163 20.13 -19.91 17.39
CA ALA A 163 21.46 -19.34 17.25
C ALA A 163 21.49 -17.82 17.46
N ARG A 164 20.44 -17.10 17.02
CA ARG A 164 20.30 -15.63 17.10
C ARG A 164 21.56 -14.84 16.68
N THR A 165 22.28 -15.37 15.70
CA THR A 165 23.48 -14.75 15.14
C THR A 165 23.14 -13.77 14.02
N GLU A 166 24.13 -12.97 13.61
CA GLU A 166 24.03 -12.11 12.43
C GLU A 166 23.64 -12.88 11.16
N VAL A 167 24.15 -14.10 10.97
CA VAL A 167 23.78 -14.98 9.85
C VAL A 167 22.32 -15.43 9.97
N ALA A 168 21.85 -15.76 11.17
CA ALA A 168 20.45 -16.12 11.41
C ALA A 168 19.51 -14.94 11.15
N LEU A 169 19.91 -13.72 11.53
CA LEU A 169 19.17 -12.50 11.23
C LEU A 169 19.06 -12.30 9.71
N TRP A 170 20.17 -12.44 8.97
CA TRP A 170 20.14 -12.32 7.52
C TRP A 170 19.23 -13.36 6.86
N ALA A 171 19.25 -14.61 7.34
CA ALA A 171 18.35 -15.65 6.85
C ALA A 171 16.86 -15.31 7.10
N ALA A 172 16.54 -14.78 8.29
CA ALA A 172 15.20 -14.33 8.62
C ALA A 172 14.73 -13.18 7.73
N VAL A 173 15.57 -12.17 7.53
CA VAL A 173 15.32 -11.02 6.64
C VAL A 173 15.05 -11.48 5.21
N ARG A 174 15.92 -12.35 4.65
CA ARG A 174 15.72 -12.87 3.28
C ARG A 174 14.43 -13.67 3.15
N THR A 175 14.06 -14.42 4.18
CA THR A 175 12.82 -15.19 4.21
C THR A 175 11.63 -14.25 4.22
N ALA A 176 11.57 -13.30 5.15
CA ALA A 176 10.50 -12.30 5.24
C ALA A 176 10.39 -11.47 3.96
N GLY A 177 11.51 -11.00 3.40
CA GLY A 177 11.53 -10.21 2.16
C GLY A 177 10.96 -10.96 0.95
N LYS A 178 11.32 -12.25 0.77
CA LYS A 178 10.73 -13.09 -0.27
C LYS A 178 9.22 -13.26 -0.09
N LEU A 179 8.78 -13.44 1.17
CA LEU A 179 7.36 -13.56 1.50
C LEU A 179 6.60 -12.27 1.24
N LEU A 180 7.16 -11.11 1.61
CA LEU A 180 6.59 -9.78 1.32
C LEU A 180 6.40 -9.57 -0.17
N ILE A 181 7.45 -9.75 -0.97
CA ILE A 181 7.41 -9.55 -2.43
C ILE A 181 6.38 -10.51 -3.06
N ARG A 182 6.36 -11.77 -2.64
CA ARG A 182 5.38 -12.75 -3.15
C ARG A 182 3.96 -12.39 -2.73
N GLY A 183 3.77 -11.99 -1.48
CA GLY A 183 2.50 -11.57 -0.92
C GLY A 183 1.92 -10.36 -1.66
N ALA A 184 2.72 -9.30 -1.83
CA ALA A 184 2.32 -8.10 -2.58
C ALA A 184 1.95 -8.43 -4.03
N ARG A 185 2.74 -9.30 -4.68
CA ARG A 185 2.48 -9.74 -6.07
C ARG A 185 1.19 -10.55 -6.23
N GLU A 186 0.87 -11.44 -5.29
CA GLU A 186 -0.24 -12.40 -5.44
C GLU A 186 -1.54 -11.97 -4.75
N ALA A 187 -1.50 -10.96 -3.88
CA ALA A 187 -2.67 -10.53 -3.13
C ALA A 187 -3.79 -10.00 -4.06
N PRO A 188 -5.02 -10.51 -3.95
CA PRO A 188 -6.16 -9.97 -4.69
C PRO A 188 -6.42 -8.52 -4.25
N LEU A 189 -6.62 -7.63 -5.23
CA LEU A 189 -6.97 -6.23 -4.98
C LEU A 189 -8.44 -6.14 -4.59
N ARG A 190 -8.68 -5.70 -3.34
CA ARG A 190 -10.00 -5.50 -2.72
C ARG A 190 -9.85 -4.67 -1.44
N PRO A 191 -10.94 -4.19 -0.82
CA PRO A 191 -10.90 -3.65 0.54
C PRO A 191 -10.20 -4.60 1.52
N ARG A 192 -9.55 -4.04 2.55
CA ARG A 192 -8.70 -4.79 3.49
C ARG A 192 -7.50 -5.46 2.78
N PHE A 193 -6.80 -4.68 1.99
CA PHE A 193 -5.64 -5.10 1.22
C PHE A 193 -4.44 -5.54 2.07
N PHE A 194 -4.16 -4.91 3.21
CA PHE A 194 -3.11 -5.37 4.16
C PHE A 194 -3.35 -6.82 4.58
N GLN A 195 -4.60 -7.15 4.93
CA GLN A 195 -4.99 -8.53 5.24
C GLN A 195 -4.82 -9.45 4.02
N SER A 196 -5.15 -8.99 2.81
CA SER A 196 -4.98 -9.76 1.59
C SER A 196 -3.50 -10.06 1.30
N VAL A 197 -2.60 -9.10 1.54
CA VAL A 197 -1.14 -9.29 1.45
C VAL A 197 -0.63 -10.24 2.52
N GLY A 198 -1.00 -10.05 3.79
CA GLY A 198 -0.58 -10.96 4.86
C GLY A 198 -1.05 -12.40 4.66
N ARG A 199 -2.28 -12.60 4.17
CA ARG A 199 -2.78 -13.94 3.78
C ARG A 199 -1.94 -14.54 2.65
N ALA A 200 -1.61 -13.75 1.63
CA ALA A 200 -0.76 -14.18 0.54
C ALA A 200 0.67 -14.49 1.00
N MET A 201 1.22 -13.77 1.99
CA MET A 201 2.50 -14.10 2.63
C MET A 201 2.46 -15.47 3.31
N VAL A 202 1.41 -15.78 4.08
CA VAL A 202 1.24 -17.11 4.71
C VAL A 202 1.13 -18.22 3.66
N LEU A 203 0.41 -17.96 2.57
CA LEU A 203 0.27 -18.91 1.47
C LEU A 203 1.59 -19.10 0.69
N ALA A 204 2.38 -18.04 0.52
CA ALA A 204 3.72 -18.11 -0.03
C ALA A 204 4.67 -18.89 0.90
N ASP A 205 4.55 -18.74 2.21
CA ASP A 205 5.36 -19.49 3.17
C ASP A 205 5.11 -21.00 3.09
N ARG A 206 3.86 -21.40 2.86
CA ARG A 206 3.50 -22.81 2.61
C ARG A 206 4.27 -23.39 1.42
N THR A 207 4.47 -22.63 0.35
CA THR A 207 5.12 -23.13 -0.86
C THR A 207 6.63 -22.99 -0.83
N LEU A 208 7.16 -21.92 -0.25
CA LEU A 208 8.58 -21.60 -0.25
C LEU A 208 9.33 -22.23 0.93
N ASN A 209 8.66 -22.38 2.08
CA ASN A 209 9.28 -22.80 3.33
C ASN A 209 8.46 -23.88 4.06
N ALA A 210 7.60 -24.62 3.36
CA ALA A 210 6.73 -25.65 3.93
C ALA A 210 5.82 -25.17 5.09
N GLY A 211 5.56 -23.87 5.19
CA GLY A 211 4.73 -23.29 6.26
C GLY A 211 5.45 -23.07 7.58
N ALA A 212 6.79 -23.18 7.60
CA ALA A 212 7.61 -23.05 8.81
C ALA A 212 7.47 -21.69 9.52
N ASN A 213 7.16 -20.62 8.79
CA ASN A 213 7.04 -19.27 9.33
C ASN A 213 5.60 -18.81 9.48
N ARG A 214 4.61 -19.69 9.24
CA ARG A 214 3.18 -19.35 9.31
C ARG A 214 2.81 -18.67 10.63
N GLN A 215 3.27 -19.21 11.76
CA GLN A 215 2.93 -18.66 13.07
C GLN A 215 3.54 -17.26 13.25
N ALA A 216 4.83 -17.11 12.91
CA ALA A 216 5.53 -15.82 12.96
C ALA A 216 4.81 -14.71 12.18
N ILE A 217 4.29 -15.02 10.98
CA ILE A 217 3.53 -14.08 10.15
C ILE A 217 2.17 -13.76 10.79
N ASN A 218 1.44 -14.78 11.28
CA ASN A 218 0.13 -14.55 11.91
C ASN A 218 0.26 -13.70 13.17
N ASP A 219 1.27 -13.94 14.01
CA ASP A 219 1.47 -13.19 15.25
C ASP A 219 1.86 -11.74 14.96
N ALA A 220 2.70 -11.50 13.96
CA ALA A 220 3.06 -10.15 13.52
C ALA A 220 1.82 -9.34 13.10
N PHE A 221 0.99 -9.88 12.21
CA PHE A 221 -0.23 -9.19 11.77
C PHE A 221 -1.28 -9.08 12.89
N SER A 222 -1.40 -10.09 13.75
CA SER A 222 -2.32 -10.09 14.90
C SER A 222 -1.98 -8.99 15.91
N ARG A 223 -0.69 -8.75 16.18
CA ARG A 223 -0.23 -7.64 17.04
C ARG A 223 -0.75 -6.28 16.57
N HIS A 224 -0.84 -6.10 15.25
CA HIS A 224 -1.37 -4.91 14.60
C HIS A 224 -2.88 -5.00 14.32
N ALA A 225 -3.62 -5.89 14.99
CA ALA A 225 -5.07 -6.09 14.86
C ALA A 225 -5.54 -6.53 13.45
N ILE A 226 -4.69 -7.20 12.68
CA ILE A 226 -5.03 -7.77 11.38
C ILE A 226 -5.08 -9.29 11.49
N LEU A 227 -6.27 -9.85 11.65
CA LEU A 227 -6.45 -11.31 11.67
C LEU A 227 -6.39 -11.87 10.25
N LEU A 228 -5.41 -12.72 9.96
CA LEU A 228 -5.22 -13.22 8.60
C LEU A 228 -6.24 -14.29 8.22
N GLY A 229 -6.38 -15.37 9.00
CA GLY A 229 -7.30 -16.47 8.63
C GLY A 229 -7.06 -16.98 7.21
N SER A 230 -5.79 -17.22 6.83
CA SER A 230 -5.38 -17.50 5.45
C SER A 230 -6.00 -18.74 4.83
N ALA A 231 -6.38 -19.74 5.65
CA ALA A 231 -7.12 -20.92 5.17
C ALA A 231 -8.47 -20.54 4.55
N ALA A 232 -9.17 -19.54 5.08
CA ALA A 232 -10.45 -19.07 4.56
C ALA A 232 -10.33 -18.36 3.19
N MET A 233 -9.13 -17.92 2.80
CA MET A 233 -8.91 -17.22 1.53
C MET A 233 -9.09 -18.14 0.31
N LEU A 234 -8.78 -19.43 0.46
CA LEU A 234 -8.88 -20.43 -0.60
C LEU A 234 -10.03 -21.42 -0.38
N ALA A 235 -10.78 -21.28 0.71
CA ALA A 235 -11.93 -22.14 1.00
C ALA A 235 -13.10 -21.81 0.06
N PRO A 236 -13.73 -22.81 -0.59
CA PRO A 236 -14.99 -22.60 -1.30
C PRO A 236 -16.08 -22.11 -0.34
N THR A 237 -16.72 -20.99 -0.66
CA THR A 237 -17.77 -20.39 0.20
C THR A 237 -19.15 -20.43 -0.44
N ALA A 238 -19.22 -20.40 -1.77
CA ALA A 238 -20.47 -20.45 -2.51
C ALA A 238 -20.28 -21.12 -3.88
N SER A 239 -21.17 -22.05 -4.24
CA SER A 239 -21.21 -22.59 -5.59
C SER A 239 -21.74 -21.53 -6.58
N LEU A 240 -21.19 -21.54 -7.78
CA LEU A 240 -21.62 -20.71 -8.91
C LEU A 240 -22.38 -21.56 -9.94
N ALA A 241 -23.14 -20.90 -10.82
CA ALA A 241 -23.68 -21.55 -12.01
C ALA A 241 -22.56 -22.05 -12.94
N GLY A 242 -22.79 -23.18 -13.60
CA GLY A 242 -21.87 -23.77 -14.57
C GLY A 242 -20.77 -24.67 -13.97
N PRO A 243 -19.96 -25.29 -14.85
CA PRO A 243 -18.93 -26.25 -14.46
C PRO A 243 -17.73 -25.58 -13.78
N ALA A 244 -16.87 -26.39 -13.18
CA ALA A 244 -15.58 -25.96 -12.66
C ALA A 244 -14.77 -25.16 -13.69
N PRO A 245 -13.94 -24.19 -13.24
CA PRO A 245 -13.12 -23.38 -14.15
C PRO A 245 -12.15 -24.25 -14.96
N ARG A 246 -11.97 -23.92 -16.24
CA ARG A 246 -10.93 -24.56 -17.06
C ARG A 246 -9.62 -23.81 -16.87
N LEU A 247 -8.62 -24.51 -16.34
CA LEU A 247 -7.30 -23.99 -16.03
C LEU A 247 -6.25 -24.60 -16.97
N GLY A 248 -5.50 -23.73 -17.64
CA GLY A 248 -4.26 -24.09 -18.33
C GLY A 248 -3.07 -23.34 -17.70
N ALA A 249 -1.85 -23.66 -18.13
CA ALA A 249 -0.61 -23.13 -17.53
C ALA A 249 -0.54 -21.59 -17.44
N ARG A 250 -1.21 -20.86 -18.35
CA ARG A 250 -1.30 -19.38 -18.38
C ARG A 250 -2.68 -18.84 -18.74
N ARG A 251 -3.68 -19.69 -18.90
CA ARG A 251 -5.03 -19.30 -19.34
C ARG A 251 -6.05 -19.85 -18.37
N ALA A 252 -7.03 -19.04 -18.02
CA ALA A 252 -8.21 -19.46 -17.27
C ALA A 252 -9.44 -19.08 -18.06
N SER A 253 -10.48 -19.91 -18.00
CA SER A 253 -11.78 -19.54 -18.54
C SER A 253 -12.90 -19.96 -17.60
N LEU A 254 -13.91 -19.10 -17.54
CA LEU A 254 -15.17 -19.32 -16.85
C LEU A 254 -16.28 -19.44 -17.90
N SER A 255 -17.22 -20.35 -17.68
CA SER A 255 -18.39 -20.50 -18.56
C SER A 255 -19.26 -19.23 -18.53
N MET A 256 -20.08 -19.01 -19.57
CA MET A 256 -20.99 -17.86 -19.62
C MET A 256 -21.97 -17.86 -18.43
N ALA A 257 -22.45 -19.03 -18.02
CA ALA A 257 -23.30 -19.17 -16.84
C ALA A 257 -22.57 -18.73 -15.56
N THR A 258 -21.30 -19.13 -15.39
CA THR A 258 -20.47 -18.76 -14.23
C THR A 258 -20.21 -17.25 -14.19
N ARG A 259 -19.87 -16.65 -15.34
CA ARG A 259 -19.62 -15.20 -15.45
C ARG A 259 -20.87 -14.40 -15.11
N GLY A 260 -22.02 -14.78 -15.68
CA GLY A 260 -23.30 -14.12 -15.42
C GLY A 260 -23.72 -14.24 -13.95
N ASP A 261 -23.56 -15.42 -13.36
CA ASP A 261 -23.89 -15.63 -11.94
C ASP A 261 -23.00 -14.79 -11.01
N LEU A 262 -21.69 -14.79 -11.25
CA LEU A 262 -20.76 -13.97 -10.47
C LEU A 262 -21.08 -12.48 -10.55
N LEU A 263 -21.30 -11.95 -11.75
CA LEU A 263 -21.63 -10.53 -11.97
C LEU A 263 -22.93 -10.13 -11.25
N ARG A 264 -23.95 -10.99 -11.26
CA ARG A 264 -25.19 -10.75 -10.51
C ARG A 264 -24.94 -10.68 -9.01
N ARG A 265 -24.17 -11.62 -8.46
CA ARG A 265 -23.93 -11.72 -7.01
C ARG A 265 -23.13 -10.54 -6.46
N ILE A 266 -22.20 -9.99 -7.25
CA ILE A 266 -21.47 -8.78 -6.86
C ILE A 266 -22.26 -7.49 -7.15
N GLY A 267 -23.50 -7.56 -7.63
CA GLY A 267 -24.30 -6.38 -7.96
C GLY A 267 -23.70 -5.55 -9.09
N ALA A 268 -23.12 -6.19 -10.10
CA ALA A 268 -22.65 -5.50 -11.30
C ALA A 268 -23.84 -5.13 -12.21
N LYS A 269 -23.72 -4.00 -12.93
CA LYS A 269 -24.75 -3.54 -13.87
C LYS A 269 -24.91 -4.53 -15.04
N PRO A 270 -26.11 -4.62 -15.66
CA PRO A 270 -26.29 -5.38 -16.89
C PRO A 270 -25.26 -4.99 -17.96
N GLY A 271 -24.69 -6.00 -18.65
CA GLY A 271 -23.64 -5.79 -19.65
C GLY A 271 -22.24 -5.53 -19.09
N ALA A 272 -22.05 -5.58 -17.76
CA ALA A 272 -20.73 -5.50 -17.14
C ALA A 272 -19.79 -6.59 -17.67
N ARG A 273 -18.51 -6.22 -17.80
CA ARG A 273 -17.44 -7.14 -18.21
C ARG A 273 -16.70 -7.66 -17.00
N LEU A 274 -16.15 -8.85 -17.18
CA LEU A 274 -15.30 -9.55 -16.23
C LEU A 274 -13.99 -9.90 -16.94
N SER A 275 -12.86 -9.43 -16.43
CA SER A 275 -11.55 -9.92 -16.85
C SER A 275 -11.25 -11.22 -16.11
N VAL A 276 -10.64 -12.19 -16.79
CA VAL A 276 -10.36 -13.52 -16.23
C VAL A 276 -8.91 -13.87 -16.52
N SER A 277 -8.16 -14.18 -15.47
CA SER A 277 -6.77 -14.64 -15.58
C SER A 277 -6.52 -15.84 -14.67
N ALA A 278 -5.56 -16.67 -15.07
CA ALA A 278 -5.05 -17.72 -14.20
C ALA A 278 -4.03 -17.09 -13.24
N GLY A 279 -4.18 -17.35 -11.96
CA GLY A 279 -3.25 -16.96 -10.91
C GLY A 279 -2.72 -18.18 -10.17
N LYS A 280 -1.54 -18.04 -9.56
CA LYS A 280 -1.10 -18.94 -8.51
C LYS A 280 -1.32 -18.23 -7.19
N LEU A 281 -1.88 -18.94 -6.22
CA LEU A 281 -2.01 -18.46 -4.86
C LEU A 281 -1.82 -19.64 -3.92
N GLY A 282 -0.78 -19.60 -3.10
CA GLY A 282 -0.45 -20.71 -2.19
C GLY A 282 -0.20 -22.04 -2.89
N GLY A 283 0.39 -22.00 -4.09
CA GLY A 283 0.69 -23.20 -4.89
C GLY A 283 -0.52 -23.79 -5.62
N SER A 284 -1.72 -23.32 -5.30
CA SER A 284 -2.95 -23.69 -6.02
C SER A 284 -3.13 -22.79 -7.23
N THR A 285 -3.54 -23.37 -8.36
CA THR A 285 -3.97 -22.58 -9.51
C THR A 285 -5.40 -22.15 -9.27
N VAL A 286 -5.62 -20.84 -9.25
CA VAL A 286 -6.94 -20.22 -9.04
C VAL A 286 -7.27 -19.34 -10.22
N VAL A 287 -8.56 -19.09 -10.43
CA VAL A 287 -8.99 -18.07 -11.39
C VAL A 287 -9.18 -16.76 -10.66
N SER A 288 -8.50 -15.71 -11.13
CA SER A 288 -8.81 -14.34 -10.74
C SER A 288 -9.81 -13.76 -11.72
N ALA A 289 -10.97 -13.38 -11.20
CA ALA A 289 -12.06 -12.76 -11.94
C ALA A 289 -12.21 -11.31 -11.46
N VAL A 290 -11.91 -10.34 -12.32
CA VAL A 290 -11.88 -8.91 -11.97
C VAL A 290 -13.01 -8.18 -12.67
N HIS A 291 -13.90 -7.57 -11.90
CA HIS A 291 -14.90 -6.61 -12.38
C HIS A 291 -14.41 -5.19 -12.10
N TYR A 292 -14.63 -4.24 -13.01
CA TYR A 292 -14.32 -2.84 -12.79
C TYR A 292 -15.62 -2.08 -12.47
N ARG A 293 -15.81 -1.76 -11.19
CA ARG A 293 -16.97 -1.00 -10.72
C ARG A 293 -16.73 0.49 -10.93
N GLU A 294 -17.75 1.19 -11.40
CA GLU A 294 -17.77 2.65 -11.41
C GLU A 294 -18.51 3.15 -10.17
N VAL A 295 -17.79 3.82 -9.28
CA VAL A 295 -18.34 4.44 -8.07
C VAL A 295 -18.55 5.93 -8.33
N PRO A 296 -19.79 6.44 -8.35
CA PRO A 296 -20.07 7.86 -8.48
C PRO A 296 -19.53 8.65 -7.28
N LEU A 297 -18.91 9.80 -7.53
CA LEU A 297 -18.26 10.63 -6.50
C LEU A 297 -19.06 11.90 -6.13
N GLN A 298 -20.24 12.08 -6.74
CA GLN A 298 -21.06 13.28 -6.53
C GLN A 298 -21.59 13.44 -5.09
N SER A 299 -21.71 12.34 -4.33
CA SER A 299 -22.11 12.35 -2.92
C SER A 299 -21.03 12.93 -2.02
N VAL A 300 -19.76 12.77 -2.38
CA VAL A 300 -18.61 13.32 -1.64
C VAL A 300 -18.54 14.84 -1.81
N SER A 301 -18.73 15.33 -3.04
CA SER A 301 -18.73 16.77 -3.31
C SER A 301 -19.49 17.14 -4.57
N ARG A 302 -20.17 18.29 -4.53
CA ARG A 302 -20.79 18.91 -5.72
C ARG A 302 -19.79 19.17 -6.84
N ARG A 303 -18.51 19.40 -6.51
CA ARG A 303 -17.42 19.59 -7.50
C ARG A 303 -17.11 18.33 -8.31
N LEU A 304 -17.53 17.16 -7.82
CA LEU A 304 -17.33 15.84 -8.43
C LEU A 304 -18.60 15.35 -9.15
N LYS A 305 -19.54 16.25 -9.48
CA LYS A 305 -20.73 15.90 -10.25
C LYS A 305 -20.35 15.26 -11.60
N GLY A 306 -20.86 14.05 -11.83
CA GLY A 306 -20.59 13.27 -13.03
C GLY A 306 -19.20 12.62 -13.07
N VAL A 307 -18.41 12.72 -12.00
CA VAL A 307 -17.11 12.05 -11.87
C VAL A 307 -17.30 10.69 -11.22
N VAL A 308 -16.57 9.69 -11.71
CA VAL A 308 -16.51 8.34 -11.13
C VAL A 308 -15.08 7.97 -10.75
N ALA A 309 -14.94 7.14 -9.71
CA ALA A 309 -13.73 6.33 -9.52
C ALA A 309 -13.97 4.95 -10.14
N VAL A 310 -12.96 4.39 -10.80
CA VAL A 310 -13.02 3.04 -11.38
C VAL A 310 -12.26 2.10 -10.46
N VAL A 311 -12.94 1.09 -9.95
CA VAL A 311 -12.46 0.22 -8.88
C VAL A 311 -12.35 -1.22 -9.38
N PRO A 312 -11.16 -1.85 -9.34
CA PRO A 312 -11.05 -3.27 -9.57
C PRO A 312 -11.58 -4.08 -8.37
N GLU A 313 -12.58 -4.91 -8.61
CA GLU A 313 -13.14 -5.87 -7.66
C GLU A 313 -12.69 -7.29 -8.04
N SER A 314 -11.68 -7.78 -7.32
CA SER A 314 -11.12 -9.11 -7.56
C SER A 314 -11.88 -10.19 -6.80
N THR A 315 -12.34 -11.22 -7.51
CA THR A 315 -12.91 -12.45 -6.94
C THR A 315 -12.05 -13.64 -7.32
N LEU A 316 -11.76 -14.51 -6.35
CA LEU A 316 -11.11 -15.79 -6.61
C LEU A 316 -12.16 -16.86 -6.89
N VAL A 317 -11.96 -17.61 -7.97
CA VAL A 317 -12.86 -18.71 -8.39
C VAL A 317 -12.07 -20.00 -8.51
N GLY A 318 -12.59 -21.06 -7.92
CA GLY A 318 -12.03 -22.41 -7.95
C GLY A 318 -13.09 -23.46 -8.27
N ALA A 319 -12.75 -24.72 -8.02
CA ALA A 319 -13.67 -25.85 -8.17
C ALA A 319 -14.22 -26.29 -6.81
N ALA A 320 -15.50 -26.64 -6.77
CA ALA A 320 -16.13 -27.40 -5.69
C ALA A 320 -16.87 -28.58 -6.33
N GLY A 321 -16.24 -29.76 -6.31
CA GLY A 321 -16.66 -30.90 -7.12
C GLY A 321 -16.65 -30.55 -8.61
N THR A 322 -17.75 -30.79 -9.31
CA THR A 322 -17.90 -30.51 -10.74
C THR A 322 -18.27 -29.06 -11.06
N ARG A 323 -18.50 -28.22 -10.04
CA ARG A 323 -19.00 -26.85 -10.20
C ARG A 323 -17.93 -25.80 -9.93
N ALA A 324 -18.09 -24.63 -10.54
CA ALA A 324 -17.33 -23.45 -10.12
C ALA A 324 -17.80 -23.00 -8.73
N ALA A 325 -16.88 -22.44 -7.95
CA ALA A 325 -17.17 -21.88 -6.64
C ALA A 325 -16.34 -20.63 -6.38
N VAL A 326 -16.92 -19.69 -5.64
CA VAL A 326 -16.20 -18.56 -5.06
C VAL A 326 -15.26 -19.10 -3.99
N LEU A 327 -14.02 -18.63 -4.00
CA LEU A 327 -13.06 -18.87 -2.92
C LEU A 327 -12.97 -17.63 -2.03
N GLY A 328 -13.22 -17.81 -0.74
CA GLY A 328 -13.28 -16.70 0.23
C GLY A 328 -14.50 -15.80 0.03
N ALA A 329 -14.38 -14.52 0.36
CA ALA A 329 -15.49 -13.56 0.31
C ALA A 329 -15.66 -12.93 -1.09
N LEU A 330 -16.93 -12.66 -1.44
CA LEU A 330 -17.27 -11.78 -2.57
C LEU A 330 -17.10 -10.31 -2.19
N PRO A 331 -16.74 -9.44 -3.16
CA PRO A 331 -16.83 -7.99 -2.99
C PRO A 331 -18.27 -7.54 -2.69
N GLU A 332 -18.41 -6.58 -1.79
CA GLU A 332 -19.68 -5.93 -1.47
C GLU A 332 -19.69 -4.50 -2.04
N ALA A 333 -20.74 -4.17 -2.81
CA ALA A 333 -20.79 -2.92 -3.56
C ALA A 333 -20.87 -1.68 -2.66
N THR A 334 -21.59 -1.77 -1.54
CA THR A 334 -21.74 -0.72 -0.52
C THR A 334 -20.41 -0.47 0.17
N SER A 335 -19.77 -1.51 0.72
CA SER A 335 -18.44 -1.36 1.34
C SER A 335 -17.41 -0.81 0.37
N THR A 336 -17.44 -1.24 -0.90
CA THR A 336 -16.54 -0.70 -1.92
C THR A 336 -16.78 0.79 -2.16
N ALA A 337 -18.04 1.24 -2.19
CA ALA A 337 -18.36 2.66 -2.34
C ALA A 337 -17.89 3.47 -1.13
N ASP A 338 -18.11 2.97 0.10
CA ASP A 338 -17.71 3.64 1.34
C ASP A 338 -16.18 3.84 1.41
N GLU A 339 -15.38 2.81 1.07
CA GLU A 339 -13.92 2.94 1.04
C GLU A 339 -13.44 3.96 -0.01
N VAL A 340 -14.10 3.99 -1.16
CA VAL A 340 -13.76 4.93 -2.24
C VAL A 340 -14.13 6.36 -1.83
N HIS A 341 -15.30 6.56 -1.22
CA HIS A 341 -15.72 7.87 -0.74
C HIS A 341 -14.76 8.37 0.33
N ALA A 342 -14.38 7.54 1.30
CA ALA A 342 -13.39 7.88 2.31
C ALA A 342 -12.01 8.22 1.72
N PHE A 343 -11.58 7.48 0.70
CA PHE A 343 -10.34 7.79 -0.02
C PHE A 343 -10.43 9.17 -0.69
N VAL A 344 -11.54 9.48 -1.37
CA VAL A 344 -11.72 10.78 -2.03
C VAL A 344 -11.89 11.92 -1.04
N GLU A 345 -12.55 11.70 0.09
CA GLU A 345 -12.65 12.67 1.20
C GLU A 345 -11.26 13.04 1.73
N MET A 346 -10.41 12.03 1.98
CA MET A 346 -9.02 12.25 2.40
C MET A 346 -8.23 13.06 1.36
N LEU A 347 -8.36 12.75 0.06
CA LEU A 347 -7.74 13.58 -0.99
C LEU A 347 -8.27 15.01 -1.00
N MET A 348 -9.57 15.21 -0.76
CA MET A 348 -10.16 16.55 -0.72
C MET A 348 -9.68 17.36 0.48
N GLU A 349 -9.53 16.74 1.65
CA GLU A 349 -9.03 17.38 2.86
C GLU A 349 -7.57 17.84 2.70
N HIS A 350 -6.78 17.12 1.91
CA HIS A 350 -5.39 17.45 1.62
C HIS A 350 -5.18 18.32 0.35
N ASP A 351 -6.25 18.83 -0.26
CA ASP A 351 -6.18 19.61 -1.52
C ASP A 351 -5.51 18.82 -2.70
N ASP A 352 -5.61 17.48 -2.68
CA ASP A 352 -4.85 16.57 -3.55
C ASP A 352 -5.45 16.33 -4.94
N ILE A 353 -6.64 16.89 -5.20
CA ILE A 353 -7.35 16.74 -6.48
C ILE A 353 -7.23 18.04 -7.29
N ALA A 354 -6.64 17.94 -8.47
CA ALA A 354 -6.69 18.98 -9.49
C ALA A 354 -8.09 19.03 -10.13
N PHE A 355 -8.76 20.18 -10.02
CA PHE A 355 -10.01 20.46 -10.71
C PHE A 355 -9.75 21.42 -11.88
N GLU A 356 -10.26 21.09 -13.08
CA GLU A 356 -10.20 21.99 -14.24
C GLU A 356 -10.85 23.34 -13.92
N GLY A 357 -10.20 24.44 -14.31
CA GLY A 357 -10.67 25.82 -14.03
C GLY A 357 -10.12 26.45 -12.75
N ALA A 358 -9.39 25.71 -11.91
CA ALA A 358 -8.40 26.34 -11.04
C ALA A 358 -7.27 26.81 -11.95
N ALA A 359 -7.21 28.11 -12.23
CA ALA A 359 -6.06 28.70 -12.92
C ALA A 359 -4.77 28.12 -12.32
N PRO A 360 -3.73 27.79 -13.12
CA PRO A 360 -2.42 27.61 -12.53
C PRO A 360 -2.18 28.90 -11.77
N ALA A 361 -2.03 28.84 -10.44
CA ALA A 361 -1.69 30.00 -9.63
C ALA A 361 -0.21 30.38 -9.88
N ALA A 362 0.17 30.50 -11.15
CA ALA A 362 1.19 31.41 -11.60
C ALA A 362 0.49 32.76 -11.79
N ARG A 363 0.97 33.80 -11.09
CA ARG A 363 0.49 35.19 -11.11
C ARG A 363 -0.67 35.53 -10.17
N ARG A 364 -0.42 35.41 -8.86
CA ARG A 364 -0.78 36.45 -7.88
C ARG A 364 0.07 36.27 -6.63
N ALA A 365 1.29 36.81 -6.69
CA ALA A 365 2.02 37.19 -5.50
C ALA A 365 1.26 38.37 -4.87
N VAL A 366 0.28 38.06 -4.04
CA VAL A 366 -0.22 39.02 -3.05
C VAL A 366 0.66 38.82 -1.82
N ALA A 367 1.39 39.87 -1.46
CA ALA A 367 2.18 39.91 -0.23
C ALA A 367 1.25 39.66 0.97
N GLY A 368 1.28 38.42 1.49
CA GLY A 368 0.44 38.00 2.60
C GLY A 368 0.38 36.49 2.73
N ARG A 369 1.18 35.92 3.65
CA ARG A 369 1.20 34.50 4.07
C ARG A 369 1.08 33.50 2.91
N GLY A 370 2.17 33.35 2.14
CA GLY A 370 2.27 32.40 1.04
C GLY A 370 2.12 30.94 1.48
N ARG A 371 0.93 30.35 1.26
CA ARG A 371 0.74 28.89 1.19
C ARG A 371 1.09 28.44 -0.24
N THR A 372 2.33 28.07 -0.49
CA THR A 372 2.69 27.27 -1.67
C THR A 372 2.07 25.88 -1.50
N ARG A 373 1.06 25.54 -2.32
CA ARG A 373 0.35 24.26 -2.31
C ARG A 373 1.25 23.12 -2.82
N GLU A 374 1.11 21.94 -2.21
CA GLU A 374 1.67 20.70 -2.74
C GLU A 374 1.07 20.43 -4.12
N LEU A 375 1.83 19.78 -5.00
CA LEU A 375 1.30 19.42 -6.32
C LEU A 375 0.23 18.35 -6.13
N PRO A 376 -0.95 18.49 -6.76
CA PRO A 376 -2.01 17.52 -6.61
C PRO A 376 -1.56 16.13 -7.07
N THR A 377 -1.90 15.12 -6.29
CA THR A 377 -1.65 13.71 -6.61
C THR A 377 -2.65 13.15 -7.61
N HIS A 378 -3.83 13.75 -7.74
CA HIS A 378 -4.92 13.27 -8.60
C HIS A 378 -5.48 14.37 -9.50
N ALA A 379 -6.15 13.97 -10.58
CA ALA A 379 -6.91 14.86 -11.44
C ALA A 379 -8.18 14.19 -11.96
N ILE A 380 -9.13 15.01 -12.40
CA ILE A 380 -10.28 14.55 -13.16
C ILE A 380 -9.87 14.51 -14.64
N ARG A 381 -9.93 13.34 -15.27
CA ARG A 381 -9.62 13.14 -16.70
C ARG A 381 -10.85 12.66 -17.46
N LEU A 382 -10.99 13.10 -18.71
CA LEU A 382 -12.00 12.57 -19.62
C LEU A 382 -11.48 11.26 -20.24
N MET A 383 -12.12 10.15 -19.94
CA MET A 383 -11.85 8.84 -20.54
C MET A 383 -13.06 8.41 -21.36
N GLY A 384 -12.95 8.54 -22.68
CA GLY A 384 -14.10 8.39 -23.59
C GLY A 384 -15.15 9.46 -23.31
N ARG A 385 -16.34 9.06 -22.82
CA ARG A 385 -17.44 9.96 -22.46
C ARG A 385 -17.58 10.21 -20.95
N LYS A 386 -16.66 9.70 -20.12
CA LYS A 386 -16.77 9.72 -18.66
C LYS A 386 -15.67 10.55 -18.03
N LYS A 387 -16.02 11.31 -16.98
CA LYS A 387 -15.04 11.96 -16.11
C LYS A 387 -14.59 10.97 -15.06
N VAL A 388 -13.29 10.67 -15.03
CA VAL A 388 -12.70 9.66 -14.15
C VAL A 388 -11.68 10.34 -13.24
N LEU A 389 -11.72 10.05 -11.94
CA LEU A 389 -10.63 10.39 -11.03
C LEU A 389 -9.42 9.50 -11.35
N SER A 390 -8.29 10.11 -11.65
CA SER A 390 -7.05 9.38 -12.00
C SER A 390 -5.87 9.91 -11.22
N ARG A 391 -4.95 9.01 -10.86
CA ARG A 391 -3.70 9.37 -10.21
C ARG A 391 -2.72 9.96 -11.21
N LEU A 392 -2.09 11.06 -10.82
CA LEU A 392 -1.00 11.72 -11.54
C LEU A 392 0.37 11.27 -11.05
N ARG A 393 0.50 11.08 -9.73
CA ARG A 393 1.73 10.77 -9.02
C ARG A 393 1.44 10.23 -7.61
N PHE A 394 2.44 9.60 -7.00
CA PHE A 394 2.53 9.50 -5.54
C PHE A 394 3.21 10.77 -4.99
N ALA A 395 2.85 11.16 -3.77
CA ALA A 395 3.50 12.24 -3.05
C ALA A 395 4.36 11.61 -1.95
N SER A 396 5.58 11.22 -2.30
CA SER A 396 6.55 10.66 -1.36
C SER A 396 7.42 11.81 -0.82
N GLY A 397 7.08 12.27 0.38
CA GLY A 397 7.76 13.38 1.07
C GLY A 397 6.91 14.65 1.22
N PRO A 398 7.26 15.54 2.16
CA PRO A 398 6.53 16.79 2.36
C PRO A 398 6.66 17.63 1.09
N GLY A 399 5.57 17.79 0.33
CA GLY A 399 5.53 18.41 -1.00
C GLY A 399 5.79 19.92 -1.00
N ARG A 400 6.28 20.45 0.11
CA ARG A 400 6.83 21.79 0.25
C ARG A 400 8.31 21.59 0.36
N LEU A 401 9.08 22.06 -0.63
CA LEU A 401 10.34 22.81 -0.44
C LEU A 401 11.09 22.96 -1.78
N VAL A 402 10.93 24.15 -2.36
CA VAL A 402 11.78 24.80 -3.39
C VAL A 402 11.94 24.07 -4.73
N ARG A 403 11.27 24.60 -5.77
CA ARG A 403 11.77 24.50 -7.15
C ARG A 403 13.13 25.21 -7.20
N TYR A 404 14.16 24.54 -7.70
CA TYR A 404 15.41 25.20 -8.09
C TYR A 404 15.10 26.42 -8.99
N PRO A 405 15.80 27.56 -8.82
CA PRO A 405 15.85 28.54 -9.90
C PRO A 405 16.34 27.83 -11.17
N ALA A 406 15.65 28.06 -12.28
CA ALA A 406 15.95 27.42 -13.56
C ALA A 406 17.45 27.57 -13.89
N GLY A 407 18.17 26.47 -13.99
CA GLY A 407 19.60 26.50 -14.33
C GLY A 407 20.38 25.20 -14.14
N LEU A 408 19.94 24.28 -13.27
CA LEU A 408 20.65 23.02 -13.02
C LEU A 408 19.67 21.86 -12.86
N ALA A 409 19.01 21.49 -13.95
CA ALA A 409 18.47 20.14 -14.10
C ALA A 409 19.61 19.29 -14.68
N MET A 410 20.27 18.49 -13.86
CA MET A 410 20.97 17.32 -14.39
C MET A 410 19.93 16.23 -14.54
N GLU A 411 19.55 15.99 -15.79
CA GLU A 411 18.83 14.78 -16.21
C GLU A 411 19.76 13.58 -15.99
N TRP A 412 19.24 12.55 -15.32
CA TRP A 412 19.77 11.18 -15.34
C TRP A 412 18.70 10.27 -15.93
#